data_AF-X1FL19-F1
#
_entry.id   AF-X1FL19-F1
#
_cell.length_a   1.000
_cell.length_b   1.000
_cell.length_c   1.000
_cell.angle_alpha   90.00
_cell.angle_beta   90.00
_cell.angle_gamma   90.00
#
_symmetry.space_group_name_H-M   'P 1'
#
loop_
_entity.id
_entity.type
_entity.pdbx_description
1 polymer ?
#
loop_
_entity_poly.entity_id
_entity_poly.type
_entity_poly.pdbx_seq_one_letter_code
_entity_poly.pdbx_strand_id
1 'polypeptide(L)'
;EAIFRNGIEYGSYQQIDDTGARVNGDNQHVQIICNPSYSAYFTTANKDRLTIIDLFNNFAPRQYIYNQEVQELLSTFNISIKMQDAVEQALK
;
A
#
# COMPACT_ATOMS: atom_id res chain seq x y z
N GLU A 1 -17.22 3.01 5.31
CA GLU A 1 -16.51 2.61 4.07
C GLU A 1 -16.59 3.66 2.95
N ALA A 2 -17.78 4.15 2.56
CA ALA A 2 -17.91 5.16 1.49
C ALA A 2 -17.13 6.47 1.76
N ILE A 3 -17.11 6.95 3.02
CA ILE A 3 -16.39 8.17 3.40
C ILE A 3 -14.88 8.06 3.11
N PHE A 4 -14.27 6.93 3.45
CA PHE A 4 -12.83 6.75 3.27
C PHE A 4 -12.45 6.66 1.79
N ARG A 5 -13.18 5.85 1.01
CA ARG A 5 -12.95 5.74 -0.44
C ARG A 5 -13.17 7.07 -1.17
N ASN A 6 -14.28 7.74 -0.90
CA ASN A 6 -14.54 9.08 -1.45
C ASN A 6 -13.49 10.09 -0.96
N GLY A 7 -13.06 9.98 0.30
CA GLY A 7 -12.03 10.83 0.88
C GLY A 7 -10.70 10.72 0.15
N ILE A 8 -10.30 9.51 -0.25
CA ILE A 8 -9.12 9.25 -1.09
C ILE A 8 -9.33 9.79 -2.51
N GLU A 9 -10.47 9.46 -3.14
CA GLU A 9 -10.76 9.77 -4.55
C GLU A 9 -10.90 11.27 -4.82
N TYR A 10 -11.58 12.01 -3.93
CA TYR A 10 -11.90 13.43 -4.12
C TYR A 10 -11.02 14.37 -3.30
N GLY A 11 -10.20 13.84 -2.38
CA GLY A 11 -9.27 14.63 -1.60
C GLY A 11 -8.10 15.12 -2.44
N SER A 12 -7.80 16.42 -2.38
CA SER A 12 -6.64 17.00 -3.08
C SER A 12 -5.29 16.51 -2.54
N TYR A 13 -5.27 16.04 -1.29
CA TYR A 13 -4.10 15.45 -0.65
C TYR A 13 -4.56 14.52 0.49
N GLN A 14 -3.63 13.68 0.95
CA GLN A 14 -3.78 12.88 2.15
C GLN A 14 -2.56 13.12 3.05
N GLN A 15 -2.80 13.31 4.34
CA GLN A 15 -1.76 13.20 5.36
C GLN A 15 -1.80 11.79 5.94
N ILE A 16 -0.62 11.24 6.19
CA ILE A 16 -0.42 9.94 6.81
C ILE A 16 0.48 10.09 8.03
N ASP A 17 0.09 9.44 9.12
CA ASP A 17 0.91 9.27 10.31
C ASP A 17 0.69 7.87 10.89
N ASP A 18 1.62 7.38 11.71
CA ASP A 18 1.48 6.11 12.41
C ASP A 18 1.89 6.22 13.87
N THR A 19 1.17 5.52 14.74
CA THR A 19 1.56 5.36 16.14
C THR A 19 1.55 3.90 16.56
N GLY A 20 2.49 3.53 17.44
CA GLY A 20 2.54 2.19 18.00
C GLY A 20 1.35 1.94 18.93
N ALA A 21 0.79 0.73 18.84
CA ALA A 21 -0.31 0.28 19.70
C ALA A 21 -0.06 -1.15 20.19
N ARG A 22 -0.80 -1.57 21.22
CA ARG A 22 -0.88 -2.98 21.62
C ARG A 22 -2.33 -3.44 21.57
N VAL A 23 -2.58 -4.56 20.90
CA VAL A 23 -3.90 -5.20 20.84
C VAL A 23 -3.74 -6.61 21.37
N ASN A 24 -4.47 -6.93 22.46
CA ASN A 24 -4.37 -8.23 23.14
C ASN A 24 -2.95 -8.64 23.51
N GLY A 25 -2.09 -7.66 23.81
CA GLY A 25 -0.70 -7.91 24.15
C GLY A 25 0.25 -7.97 22.96
N ASP A 26 -0.23 -7.99 21.71
CA ASP A 26 0.64 -7.96 20.53
C ASP A 26 0.91 -6.52 20.08
N ASN A 27 2.14 -6.26 19.64
CA ASN A 27 2.51 -4.98 19.05
C ASN A 27 1.82 -4.82 17.70
N GLN A 28 1.23 -3.65 17.48
CA GLN A 28 0.49 -3.26 16.30
C GLN A 28 0.80 -1.80 15.95
N HIS A 29 0.29 -1.33 14.83
CA HIS A 29 0.43 0.04 14.36
C HIS A 29 -0.95 0.62 14.05
N VAL A 30 -1.29 1.74 14.66
CA VAL A 30 -2.46 2.52 14.27
C VAL A 30 -2.03 3.50 13.18
N GLN A 31 -2.52 3.27 11.97
CA GLN A 31 -2.37 4.14 10.81
C GLN A 31 -3.46 5.20 10.83
N ILE A 32 -3.05 6.46 10.63
CA ILE A 32 -3.94 7.61 10.58
C ILE A 32 -3.85 8.17 9.17
N ILE A 33 -4.98 8.18 8.44
CA ILE A 33 -5.09 8.86 7.14
C ILE A 33 -6.12 9.97 7.28
N CYS A 34 -5.73 11.18 6.93
CA CYS A 34 -6.65 12.31 7.03
C CYS A 34 -6.44 13.37 5.96
N ASN A 35 -7.48 14.17 5.78
CA ASN A 35 -7.47 15.44 5.06
C ASN A 35 -8.54 16.35 5.72
N PRO A 36 -8.78 17.59 5.22
CA PRO A 36 -9.73 18.50 5.85
C PRO A 36 -11.17 17.96 5.96
N SER A 37 -11.53 16.95 5.17
CA SER A 37 -12.87 16.39 5.12
C SER A 37 -13.06 15.12 5.97
N TYR A 38 -11.97 14.42 6.34
CA TYR A 38 -12.08 13.20 7.14
C TYR A 38 -10.78 12.83 7.87
N SER A 39 -10.93 12.00 8.89
CA SER A 39 -9.85 11.21 9.48
C SER A 39 -10.29 9.75 9.58
N ALA A 40 -9.44 8.84 9.15
CA ALA A 40 -9.64 7.40 9.23
C ALA A 40 -8.49 6.74 9.99
N TYR A 41 -8.82 5.74 10.81
CA TYR A 41 -7.88 5.04 11.67
C TYR A 41 -7.95 3.55 11.38
N PHE A 42 -6.79 2.92 11.19
CA PHE A 42 -6.68 1.50 10.91
C PHE A 42 -5.60 0.88 11.79
N THR A 43 -5.90 -0.24 12.44
CA THR A 43 -4.87 -0.99 13.18
C THR A 43 -4.34 -2.12 12.32
N THR A 44 -3.04 -2.11 12.05
CA THR A 44 -2.36 -3.09 11.20
C THR A 44 -1.19 -3.74 11.95
N ALA A 45 -0.93 -5.02 11.64
CA ALA A 45 0.18 -5.75 12.25
C ALA A 45 1.55 -5.20 11.83
N ASN A 46 1.64 -4.68 10.60
CA ASN A 46 2.84 -4.08 10.05
C ASN A 46 2.60 -2.63 9.66
N LYS A 47 3.68 -1.91 9.39
CA LYS A 47 3.64 -0.55 8.80
C LYS A 47 4.55 -0.41 7.59
N ASP A 48 4.85 -1.52 6.93
CA ASP A 48 5.64 -1.53 5.72
C ASP A 48 4.87 -0.91 4.55
N ARG A 49 5.61 -0.59 3.48
CA ARG A 49 5.08 0.06 2.28
C ARG A 49 3.89 -0.68 1.67
N LEU A 50 3.90 -2.01 1.67
CA LEU A 50 2.84 -2.80 1.06
C LEU A 50 1.56 -2.76 1.90
N THR A 51 1.70 -2.75 3.23
CA THR A 51 0.57 -2.51 4.15
C THR A 51 -0.08 -1.15 3.91
N ILE A 52 0.72 -0.10 3.66
CA ILE A 52 0.19 1.23 3.34
C ILE A 52 -0.53 1.25 1.99
N ILE A 53 0.01 0.57 0.97
CA ILE A 53 -0.66 0.42 -0.33
C ILE A 53 -2.01 -0.28 -0.17
N ASP A 54 -2.08 -1.35 0.63
CA ASP A 54 -3.35 -2.04 0.91
C ASP A 54 -4.35 -1.09 1.56
N LEU A 55 -3.91 -0.31 2.54
CA LEU A 55 -4.77 0.64 3.23
C LEU A 55 -5.37 1.66 2.25
N PHE A 56 -4.57 2.25 1.36
CA PHE A 56 -5.08 3.17 0.34
C PHE A 56 -6.00 2.49 -0.69
N ASN A 57 -5.76 1.21 -0.96
CA ASN A 57 -6.66 0.37 -1.77
C ASN A 57 -7.83 -0.20 -0.96
N ASN A 58 -8.09 0.30 0.26
CA ASN A 58 -9.15 -0.17 1.15
C ASN A 58 -9.12 -1.71 1.35
N PHE A 59 -7.91 -2.25 1.47
CA PHE A 59 -7.58 -3.67 1.61
C PHE A 59 -8.13 -4.56 0.49
N ALA A 60 -8.45 -3.99 -0.67
CA ALA A 60 -8.75 -4.77 -1.86
C ALA A 60 -7.51 -5.59 -2.27
N PRO A 61 -7.68 -6.78 -2.87
CA PRO A 61 -6.56 -7.58 -3.36
C PRO A 61 -5.65 -6.76 -4.28
N ARG A 62 -4.34 -6.80 -4.03
CA ARG A 62 -3.36 -6.08 -4.86
C ARG A 62 -3.43 -6.59 -6.29
N GLN A 63 -3.49 -5.65 -7.22
CA GLN A 63 -3.36 -5.91 -8.64
C GLN A 63 -2.03 -5.34 -9.13
N TYR A 64 -1.33 -6.10 -9.94
CA TYR A 64 -0.06 -5.70 -10.51
C TYR A 64 -0.19 -5.67 -12.03
N ILE A 65 0.41 -4.66 -12.64
CA ILE A 65 0.50 -4.55 -14.10
C ILE A 65 1.93 -4.89 -14.47
N TYR A 66 2.09 -5.83 -15.41
CA TYR A 66 3.38 -6.17 -15.98
C TYR A 66 3.37 -5.81 -17.47
N ASN A 67 4.01 -4.68 -17.80
CA ASN A 67 4.09 -4.13 -19.15
C ASN A 67 5.56 -3.85 -19.52
N GLN A 68 5.75 -3.24 -20.69
CA GLN A 68 7.08 -2.87 -21.19
C GLN A 68 7.86 -1.97 -20.22
N GLU A 69 7.18 -1.03 -19.56
CA GLU A 69 7.78 -0.12 -18.58
C GLU A 69 8.35 -0.90 -17.38
N VAL A 70 7.64 -1.93 -16.89
CA VAL A 70 8.16 -2.78 -15.81
C VAL A 70 9.44 -3.52 -16.25
N GLN A 71 9.49 -4.03 -17.48
CA GLN A 71 10.69 -4.70 -18.00
C GLN A 71 11.89 -3.74 -18.05
N GLU A 72 11.67 -2.52 -18.50
CA GLU A 72 12.68 -1.46 -18.54
C GLU A 72 13.16 -1.08 -17.13
N LEU A 73 12.25 -0.95 -16.17
CA LEU A 73 12.57 -0.69 -14.77
C LEU A 73 13.39 -1.83 -14.15
N LEU A 74 13.02 -3.09 -14.39
CA LEU A 74 13.75 -4.25 -13.90
C LEU A 74 15.19 -4.27 -14.42
N SER A 75 15.40 -3.96 -15.69
CA SER A 75 16.73 -3.80 -16.28
C SER A 75 17.50 -2.63 -15.66
N THR A 76 16.86 -1.47 -15.53
CA THR A 76 17.45 -0.24 -14.97
C THR A 76 17.91 -0.42 -13.52
N PHE A 77 17.12 -1.14 -12.71
CA PHE A 77 17.46 -1.45 -11.32
C PHE A 77 18.47 -2.60 -11.17
N ASN A 78 19.03 -3.10 -12.28
CA ASN A 78 19.98 -4.22 -12.30
C ASN A 78 19.45 -5.47 -11.58
N ILE A 79 18.15 -5.73 -11.71
CA ILE A 79 17.55 -6.94 -11.16
C ILE A 79 18.09 -8.15 -11.94
N SER A 80 18.55 -9.18 -11.23
CA SER A 80 19.10 -10.38 -11.88
C SER A 80 18.07 -11.05 -12.81
N ILE A 81 18.52 -11.60 -13.94
CA ILE A 81 17.67 -12.30 -14.93
C ILE A 81 16.77 -13.33 -14.26
N LYS A 82 17.32 -14.15 -13.34
CA LYS A 82 16.55 -15.12 -12.56
C LYS A 82 15.33 -14.51 -11.85
N MET A 83 15.49 -13.31 -11.29
CA MET A 83 14.41 -12.62 -10.59
C MET A 83 13.43 -11.96 -11.57
N GLN A 84 13.92 -11.46 -12.72
CA GLN A 84 13.04 -10.96 -13.78
C GLN A 84 12.13 -12.08 -14.30
N ASP A 85 12.68 -13.27 -14.58
CA ASP A 85 11.94 -14.45 -15.00
C ASP A 85 10.88 -14.86 -13.95
N ALA A 86 11.23 -14.79 -12.67
CA ALA A 86 10.29 -15.11 -11.59
C ALA A 86 9.13 -14.11 -11.51
N VAL A 87 9.39 -12.81 -11.71
CA VAL A 87 8.34 -11.78 -11.76
C VAL A 87 7.45 -11.99 -12.98
N GLU A 88 8.04 -12.29 -14.15
CA GLU A 88 7.29 -12.56 -15.36
C GLU A 88 6.37 -13.79 -15.20
N GLN A 89 6.86 -14.88 -14.60
CA GLN A 89 6.04 -16.07 -14.32
C GLN A 89 4.92 -15.82 -13.30
N ALA A 90 5.13 -14.89 -12.36
CA ALA A 90 4.14 -14.59 -11.32
C ALA A 90 3.02 -13.65 -11.82
N LEU A 91 3.28 -12.87 -12.87
CA LEU A 91 2.40 -11.77 -13.31
C LEU A 91 1.88 -11.90 -14.75
N LYS A 92 2.39 -12.85 -15.55
CA LYS A 92 1.75 -13.29 -16.82
C LYS A 92 0.61 -14.27 -16.55
#